data_AF-A0A1B7MZX0-F1
#
_entry.id   AF-A0A1B7MZX0-F1
#
_cell.length_a   1.000
_cell.length_b   1.000
_cell.length_c   1.000
_cell.angle_alpha   90.00
_cell.angle_beta   90.00
_cell.angle_gamma   90.00
#
_symmetry.space_group_name_H-M   'P 1'
#
loop_
_entity.id
_entity.type
_entity.pdbx_description
1 polymer ?
#
loop_
_entity_poly.entity_id
_entity_poly.type
_entity_poly.pdbx_seq_one_letter_code
_entity_poly.pdbx_strand_id
1 'polypeptide(L)'
;MSGTRYTNPPPYYSRTSETDPLVAGKASRRHSVSINQWILITRVALLTILITGVIFASVFPLTSCNNPLDPDVRRRILKQWAVERLHHQEEVAKHADLEHRWRVEDDDRVHLRNQWAREVEQHNHDIRERQRREEEERQRLNMFWTDPESHTCTSYGTREYTARLLNVPANYNRRVEACMATPIQVHGVEYKPKRCEDHGPNNVIGHWEIDQNEPGCASYWNWYKDKGCVSPRSGQRRIEHYLENLPWGSDWRKFCATTPANFRGMHFMGAQFCYQW
;
A
#
# COMPACT_ATOMS: atom_id res chain seq x y z
N MET A 1 -15.91 -12.61 -36.59
CA MET A 1 -16.47 -12.11 -35.32
C MET A 1 -15.34 -11.43 -34.57
N SER A 2 -15.04 -10.20 -34.96
CA SER A 2 -15.40 -8.95 -34.25
C SER A 2 -14.50 -8.71 -33.05
N GLY A 3 -13.38 -8.02 -33.33
CA GLY A 3 -12.47 -7.47 -32.33
C GLY A 3 -13.03 -6.19 -31.71
N THR A 4 -12.88 -6.07 -30.40
CA THR A 4 -13.23 -4.89 -29.63
C THR A 4 -12.02 -3.97 -29.46
N ARG A 5 -12.13 -2.78 -30.07
CA ARG A 5 -11.21 -1.65 -29.96
C ARG A 5 -11.30 -1.05 -28.55
N TYR A 6 -10.16 -0.89 -27.89
CA TYR A 6 -10.02 -0.04 -26.71
C TYR A 6 -10.08 1.43 -27.15
N THR A 7 -11.08 2.16 -26.65
CA THR A 7 -11.21 3.61 -26.80
C THR A 7 -10.42 4.32 -25.69
N ASN A 8 -9.52 5.22 -26.11
CA ASN A 8 -8.77 6.12 -25.22
C ASN A 8 -9.71 7.01 -24.36
N PRO A 9 -9.31 7.36 -23.13
CA PRO A 9 -10.03 8.34 -22.32
C PRO A 9 -9.83 9.78 -22.86
N PRO A 10 -10.79 10.70 -22.63
CA PRO A 10 -10.73 12.06 -23.14
C PRO A 10 -9.75 12.93 -22.34
N PRO A 11 -9.19 13.99 -22.96
CA PRO A 11 -8.25 14.88 -22.30
C PRO A 11 -8.98 15.83 -21.34
N TYR A 12 -8.48 15.93 -20.11
CA TYR A 12 -8.95 16.91 -19.14
C TYR A 12 -8.56 18.32 -19.62
N TYR A 13 -9.58 19.12 -19.95
CA TYR A 13 -9.42 20.53 -20.32
C TYR A 13 -8.96 21.36 -19.11
N SER A 14 -7.86 22.08 -19.30
CA SER A 14 -7.37 23.15 -18.46
C SER A 14 -8.36 24.32 -18.44
N ARG A 15 -8.90 24.64 -17.26
CA ARG A 15 -9.74 25.82 -17.05
C ARG A 15 -8.86 27.00 -16.67
N THR A 16 -8.51 27.81 -17.66
CA THR A 16 -7.94 29.15 -17.48
C THR A 16 -9.06 30.20 -17.30
N SER A 17 -8.80 31.15 -16.40
CA SER A 17 -9.10 32.58 -16.55
C SER A 17 -10.56 33.02 -16.73
N GLU A 18 -11.18 33.45 -15.63
CA GLU A 18 -12.22 34.49 -15.63
C GLU A 18 -11.76 35.64 -14.73
N THR A 19 -11.17 36.66 -15.32
CA THR A 19 -11.25 38.05 -14.85
C THR A 19 -11.06 38.97 -16.04
N ASP A 20 -12.11 39.14 -16.85
CA ASP A 20 -12.23 40.26 -17.78
C ASP A 20 -13.08 41.37 -17.10
N PRO A 21 -12.58 42.62 -17.03
CA PRO A 21 -13.35 43.74 -16.51
C PRO A 21 -14.19 44.36 -17.64
N LEU A 22 -15.51 44.37 -17.45
CA LEU A 22 -16.41 45.22 -18.22
C LEU A 22 -16.28 46.67 -17.71
N VAL A 23 -15.86 47.57 -18.59
CA VAL A 23 -16.50 48.87 -18.91
C VAL A 23 -15.49 49.79 -19.60
N ALA A 24 -15.69 49.98 -20.90
CA ALA A 24 -15.12 51.07 -21.66
C ALA A 24 -15.95 52.34 -21.43
N GLY A 25 -15.32 53.40 -20.90
CA GLY A 25 -15.97 54.67 -20.61
C GLY A 25 -15.05 55.86 -20.88
N LYS A 26 -15.09 56.35 -22.14
CA LYS A 26 -14.83 57.71 -22.63
C LYS A 26 -13.74 58.55 -21.93
N ALA A 27 -12.64 58.76 -22.67
CA ALA A 27 -11.60 59.74 -22.39
C ALA A 27 -12.17 61.18 -22.32
N SER A 28 -12.17 61.76 -21.12
CA SER A 28 -12.40 63.19 -20.89
C SER A 28 -11.06 63.93 -20.93
N ARG A 29 -10.94 64.90 -21.86
CA ARG A 29 -9.81 65.83 -21.95
C ARG A 29 -9.70 66.63 -20.66
N ARG A 30 -8.73 66.32 -19.79
CA ARG A 30 -8.38 67.16 -18.65
C ARG A 30 -7.55 68.36 -19.12
N HIS A 31 -8.12 69.55 -18.97
CA HIS A 31 -7.34 70.80 -18.94
C HIS A 31 -6.41 70.74 -17.72
N SER A 32 -5.10 70.82 -17.93
CA SER A 32 -4.09 70.90 -16.88
C SER A 32 -4.11 72.30 -16.26
N VAL A 33 -4.99 72.49 -15.29
CA VAL A 33 -4.96 73.67 -14.41
C VAL A 33 -3.79 73.49 -13.43
N SER A 34 -2.89 74.47 -13.39
CA SER A 34 -1.66 74.46 -12.60
C SER A 34 -1.92 74.12 -11.12
N ILE A 35 -1.09 73.25 -10.53
CA ILE A 35 -1.16 72.80 -9.13
C ILE A 35 -1.24 73.97 -8.14
N ASN A 36 -0.58 75.08 -8.46
CA ASN A 36 -0.61 76.29 -7.62
C ASN A 36 -2.00 76.94 -7.56
N GLN A 37 -2.82 76.78 -8.60
CA GLN A 37 -4.20 77.27 -8.64
C GLN A 37 -5.14 76.40 -7.81
N TRP A 38 -4.91 75.08 -7.76
CA TRP A 38 -5.64 74.18 -6.85
C TRP A 38 -5.36 74.48 -5.38
N ILE A 39 -4.09 74.71 -5.02
CA ILE A 39 -3.72 75.04 -3.62
C ILE A 39 -4.40 76.35 -3.19
N LEU A 40 -4.48 77.35 -4.07
CA LEU A 40 -5.14 78.62 -3.77
C LEU A 40 -6.66 78.45 -3.59
N ILE A 41 -7.32 77.72 -4.49
CA ILE A 41 -8.77 77.44 -4.41
C ILE A 41 -9.10 76.65 -3.13
N THR A 42 -8.28 75.66 -2.79
CA THR A 42 -8.50 74.82 -1.59
C THR A 42 -8.35 75.64 -0.30
N ARG A 43 -7.36 76.55 -0.24
CA ARG A 43 -7.17 77.44 0.91
C ARG A 43 -8.31 78.45 1.06
N VAL A 44 -8.80 79.03 -0.04
CA VAL A 44 -9.94 79.96 -0.01
C VAL A 44 -11.21 79.21 0.40
N ALA A 45 -11.45 78.00 -0.11
CA ALA A 45 -12.59 77.18 0.27
C ALA A 45 -12.56 76.75 1.75
N LEU A 46 -11.39 76.40 2.29
CA LEU A 46 -11.25 76.09 3.71
C LEU A 46 -11.51 77.32 4.60
N LEU A 47 -11.03 78.49 4.20
CA LEU A 47 -11.30 79.75 4.91
C LEU A 47 -12.77 80.13 4.85
N THR A 48 -13.45 79.98 3.71
CA THR A 48 -14.90 80.25 3.63
C THR A 48 -15.71 79.23 4.43
N ILE A 49 -15.32 77.96 4.47
CA ILE A 49 -15.96 76.95 5.33
C ILE A 49 -15.76 77.27 6.82
N LEU A 50 -14.54 77.67 7.22
CA LEU A 50 -14.29 78.05 8.62
C LEU A 50 -15.05 79.32 9.01
N ILE A 51 -15.07 80.34 8.16
CA ILE A 51 -15.80 81.60 8.42
C ILE A 51 -17.31 81.36 8.44
N THR A 52 -17.85 80.60 7.48
CA THR A 52 -19.28 80.25 7.47
C THR A 52 -19.65 79.34 8.63
N GLY A 53 -18.79 78.38 9.02
CA GLY A 53 -19.01 77.55 10.20
C GLY A 53 -19.06 78.34 11.51
N VAL A 54 -18.20 79.34 11.67
CA VAL A 54 -18.20 80.22 12.85
C VAL A 54 -19.42 81.16 12.85
N ILE A 55 -19.84 81.67 11.68
CA ILE A 55 -21.07 82.48 11.56
C ILE A 55 -22.32 81.60 11.80
N PHE A 56 -22.38 80.38 11.27
CA PHE A 56 -23.49 79.47 11.49
C PHE A 56 -23.62 79.07 12.96
N ALA A 57 -22.49 78.83 13.66
CA ALA A 57 -22.48 78.51 15.08
C ALA A 57 -22.83 79.70 15.99
N SER A 58 -22.66 80.94 15.53
CA SER A 58 -22.94 82.15 16.31
C SER A 58 -24.31 82.77 16.03
N VAL A 59 -24.88 82.58 14.84
CA VAL A 59 -26.20 83.12 14.44
C VAL A 59 -27.33 82.11 14.59
N PHE A 60 -27.03 80.81 14.54
CA PHE A 60 -27.96 79.77 14.98
C PHE A 60 -27.52 79.24 16.34
N PRO A 61 -27.91 79.87 17.47
CA PRO A 61 -27.99 79.09 18.69
C PRO A 61 -28.85 77.89 18.32
N LEU A 62 -28.31 76.67 18.47
CA LEU A 62 -29.04 75.42 18.36
C LEU A 62 -30.20 75.47 19.36
N THR A 63 -31.26 76.17 18.95
CA THR A 63 -32.52 76.40 19.63
C THR A 63 -33.38 75.19 19.36
N SER A 64 -32.83 74.04 19.74
CA SER A 64 -33.58 72.83 20.02
C SER A 64 -32.94 72.14 21.23
N CYS A 65 -32.51 72.93 22.21
CA CYS A 65 -32.50 72.44 23.59
C CYS A 65 -33.96 72.38 24.04
N ASN A 66 -34.66 71.31 23.63
CA ASN A 66 -35.81 70.85 24.40
C ASN A 66 -35.32 70.74 25.84
N ASN A 67 -35.92 71.51 26.75
CA ASN A 67 -35.52 71.52 28.15
C ASN A 67 -35.53 70.06 28.65
N PRO A 68 -34.37 69.45 28.98
CA PRO A 68 -34.31 68.02 29.31
C PRO A 68 -35.07 67.67 30.61
N LEU A 69 -35.56 68.70 31.30
CA LEU A 69 -36.39 68.63 32.49
C LEU A 69 -37.90 68.77 32.21
N ASP A 70 -38.33 68.99 30.96
CA ASP A 70 -39.74 68.95 30.59
C ASP A 70 -40.25 67.49 30.68
N PRO A 71 -41.20 67.18 31.59
CA PRO A 71 -41.72 65.83 31.79
C PRO A 71 -42.33 65.22 30.51
N ASP A 72 -42.86 66.02 29.58
CA ASP A 72 -43.46 65.51 28.35
C ASP A 72 -42.44 65.18 27.26
N VAL A 73 -41.35 65.95 27.17
CA VAL A 73 -40.18 65.61 26.34
C VAL A 73 -39.53 64.33 26.86
N ARG A 74 -39.30 64.22 28.17
CA ARG A 74 -38.74 63.02 28.81
C ARG A 74 -39.62 61.79 28.55
N ARG A 75 -40.94 61.92 28.64
CA ARG A 75 -41.88 60.82 28.37
C ARG A 75 -41.81 60.36 26.91
N ARG A 76 -41.67 61.28 25.95
CA ARG A 76 -41.50 60.93 24.52
C ARG A 76 -40.19 60.19 24.25
N ILE A 77 -39.08 60.66 24.83
CA ILE A 77 -37.76 60.02 24.71
C ILE A 77 -37.80 58.61 25.32
N LEU A 78 -38.39 58.44 26.50
CA LEU A 78 -38.52 57.12 27.12
C LEU A 78 -39.37 56.15 26.28
N LYS A 79 -40.43 56.63 25.63
CA LYS A 79 -41.22 55.82 24.70
C LYS A 79 -40.42 55.42 23.46
N GLN A 80 -39.66 56.35 22.88
CA GLN A 80 -38.79 56.07 21.73
C GLN A 80 -37.70 55.06 22.09
N TRP A 81 -37.01 55.23 23.21
CA TRP A 81 -36.02 54.27 23.71
C TRP A 81 -36.62 52.91 24.07
N ALA A 82 -37.89 52.86 24.52
CA ALA A 82 -38.55 51.58 24.74
C ALA A 82 -38.75 50.82 23.41
N VAL A 83 -39.16 51.51 22.35
CA VAL A 83 -39.30 50.92 21.01
C VAL A 83 -37.93 50.53 20.43
N GLU A 84 -36.93 51.41 20.55
CA GLU A 84 -35.58 51.17 20.06
C GLU A 84 -34.92 49.99 20.77
N ARG A 85 -35.10 49.86 22.10
CA ARG A 85 -34.60 48.69 22.85
C ARG A 85 -35.25 47.39 22.39
N LEU A 86 -36.54 47.39 22.07
CA LEU A 86 -37.22 46.21 21.54
C LEU A 86 -36.66 45.82 20.17
N HIS A 87 -36.49 46.79 19.27
CA HIS A 87 -35.90 46.55 17.96
C HIS A 87 -34.46 46.03 18.07
N HIS A 88 -33.66 46.66 18.93
CA HIS A 88 -32.28 46.24 19.17
C HIS A 88 -32.21 44.83 19.78
N GLN A 89 -33.10 44.48 20.71
CA GLN A 89 -33.19 43.12 21.25
C GLN A 89 -33.53 42.09 20.16
N GLU A 90 -34.43 42.43 19.24
CA GLU A 90 -34.77 41.57 18.11
C GLU A 90 -33.59 41.39 17.14
N GLU A 91 -32.86 42.46 16.83
CA GLU A 91 -31.65 42.39 15.99
C GLU A 91 -30.55 41.56 16.64
N VAL A 92 -30.29 41.73 17.94
CA VAL A 92 -29.33 40.93 18.69
C VAL A 92 -29.74 39.46 18.68
N ALA A 93 -31.02 39.14 18.84
CA ALA A 93 -31.51 37.77 18.78
C ALA A 93 -31.32 37.15 17.38
N LYS A 94 -31.58 37.91 16.30
CA LYS A 94 -31.33 37.47 14.92
C LYS A 94 -29.84 37.24 14.66
N HIS A 95 -28.98 38.13 15.15
CA HIS A 95 -27.53 38.00 15.00
C HIS A 95 -27.01 36.75 15.73
N ALA A 96 -27.51 36.50 16.95
CA ALA A 96 -27.15 35.32 17.73
C ALA A 96 -27.60 34.00 17.05
N ASP A 97 -28.81 33.96 16.45
CA ASP A 97 -29.29 32.80 15.69
C ASP A 97 -28.41 32.53 14.45
N LEU A 98 -28.05 33.59 13.71
CA LEU A 98 -27.14 33.48 12.58
C LEU A 98 -25.78 32.94 13.03
N GLU A 99 -25.13 33.56 14.01
CA GLU A 99 -23.84 33.09 14.52
C GLU A 99 -23.87 31.62 14.98
N HIS A 100 -24.96 31.19 15.62
CA HIS A 100 -25.14 29.80 16.01
C HIS A 100 -25.18 28.89 14.77
N ARG A 101 -25.93 29.26 13.74
CA ARG A 101 -26.01 28.52 12.48
C ARG A 101 -24.67 28.41 11.77
N TRP A 102 -23.92 29.52 11.67
CA TRP A 102 -22.58 29.53 11.07
C TRP A 102 -21.61 28.63 11.85
N ARG A 103 -21.70 28.60 13.18
CA ARG A 103 -20.87 27.71 14.01
C ARG A 103 -21.16 26.24 13.73
N VAL A 104 -22.43 25.86 13.67
CA VAL A 104 -22.83 24.48 13.36
C VAL A 104 -22.35 24.06 11.97
N GLU A 105 -22.52 24.92 10.96
CA GLU A 105 -22.04 24.64 9.59
C GLU A 105 -20.51 24.51 9.51
N ASP A 106 -19.77 25.32 10.27
CA ASP A 106 -18.31 25.23 10.33
C ASP A 106 -17.84 23.95 11.03
N ASP A 107 -18.47 23.60 12.16
CA ASP A 107 -18.21 22.35 12.87
C ASP A 107 -18.49 21.13 11.97
N ASP A 108 -19.58 21.14 11.20
CA ASP A 108 -19.92 20.09 10.24
C ASP A 108 -18.90 20.00 9.10
N ARG A 109 -18.44 21.15 8.57
CA ARG A 109 -17.39 21.20 7.54
C ARG A 109 -16.07 20.66 8.06
N VAL A 110 -15.70 21.02 9.28
CA VAL A 110 -14.48 20.51 9.95
C VAL A 110 -14.62 19.01 10.18
N HIS A 111 -15.77 18.55 10.64
CA HIS A 111 -16.04 17.12 10.84
C HIS A 111 -15.89 16.33 9.55
N LEU A 112 -16.51 16.80 8.46
CA LEU A 112 -16.43 16.16 7.15
C LEU A 112 -15.01 16.16 6.59
N ARG A 113 -14.25 17.24 6.75
CA ARG A 113 -12.83 17.30 6.37
C ARG A 113 -11.99 16.29 7.14
N ASN A 114 -12.23 16.16 8.44
CA ASN A 114 -11.52 15.20 9.28
C ASN A 114 -11.87 13.75 8.91
N GLN A 115 -13.13 13.49 8.57
CA GLN A 115 -13.54 12.18 8.08
C GLN A 115 -12.86 11.85 6.74
N TRP A 116 -12.90 12.76 5.78
CA TRP A 116 -12.28 12.57 4.48
C TRP A 116 -10.76 12.40 4.59
N ALA A 117 -10.10 13.14 5.48
CA ALA A 117 -8.67 12.98 5.74
C ALA A 117 -8.32 11.56 6.22
N ARG A 118 -9.13 10.98 7.12
CA ARG A 118 -8.96 9.59 7.59
C ARG A 118 -9.19 8.59 6.47
N GLU A 119 -10.24 8.77 5.67
CA GLU A 119 -10.54 7.89 4.52
C GLU A 119 -9.41 7.91 3.48
N VAL A 120 -8.87 9.10 3.17
CA VAL A 120 -7.74 9.24 2.26
C VAL A 120 -6.48 8.59 2.82
N GLU A 121 -6.21 8.73 4.11
CA GLU A 121 -5.06 8.07 4.76
C GLU A 121 -5.19 6.54 4.70
N GLN A 122 -6.36 6.00 5.03
CA GLN A 122 -6.65 4.57 4.92
C GLN A 122 -6.53 4.07 3.48
N HIS A 123 -7.13 4.78 2.53
CA HIS A 123 -7.04 4.43 1.12
C HIS A 123 -5.58 4.42 0.63
N ASN A 124 -4.80 5.43 0.99
CA ASN A 124 -3.38 5.50 0.63
C ASN A 124 -2.58 4.35 1.25
N HIS A 125 -2.87 3.99 2.51
CA HIS A 125 -2.26 2.83 3.14
C HIS A 125 -2.59 1.54 2.39
N ASP A 126 -3.86 1.32 2.04
CA ASP A 126 -4.31 0.13 1.33
C ASP A 126 -3.72 0.01 -0.08
N ILE A 127 -3.59 1.14 -0.79
CA ILE A 127 -2.92 1.18 -2.10
C ILE A 127 -1.45 0.79 -1.96
N ARG A 128 -0.73 1.31 -0.96
CA ARG A 128 0.68 0.95 -0.72
C ARG A 128 0.83 -0.54 -0.38
N GLU A 129 -0.04 -1.07 0.46
CA GLU A 129 -0.06 -2.49 0.82
C GLU A 129 -0.33 -3.38 -0.40
N ARG A 130 -1.30 -3.00 -1.25
CA ARG A 130 -1.58 -3.71 -2.50
C ARG A 130 -0.37 -3.69 -3.44
N GLN A 131 0.23 -2.53 -3.66
CA GLN A 131 1.41 -2.38 -4.51
C GLN A 131 2.57 -3.27 -4.01
N ARG A 132 2.81 -3.30 -2.69
CA ARG A 132 3.82 -4.17 -2.09
C ARG A 132 3.55 -5.65 -2.38
N ARG A 133 2.30 -6.11 -2.22
CA ARG A 133 1.91 -7.51 -2.51
C ARG A 133 2.09 -7.85 -3.97
N GLU A 134 1.64 -6.99 -4.88
CA GLU A 134 1.79 -7.20 -6.32
C GLU A 134 3.26 -7.21 -6.76
N GLU A 135 4.12 -6.40 -6.12
CA GLU A 135 5.56 -6.42 -6.38
C GLU A 135 6.20 -7.70 -5.84
N GLU A 136 5.86 -8.13 -4.63
CA GLU A 136 6.31 -9.40 -4.05
C GLU A 136 5.89 -10.60 -4.92
N GLU A 137 4.65 -10.61 -5.42
CA GLU A 137 4.16 -11.64 -6.34
C GLU A 137 4.89 -11.60 -7.68
N ARG A 138 5.10 -10.42 -8.27
CA ARG A 138 5.87 -10.27 -9.52
C ARG A 138 7.30 -10.77 -9.35
N GLN A 139 7.96 -10.43 -8.24
CA GLN A 139 9.30 -10.91 -7.93
C GLN A 139 9.30 -12.43 -7.80
N ARG A 140 8.34 -13.01 -7.09
CA ARG A 140 8.21 -14.48 -6.96
C ARG A 140 7.98 -15.19 -8.29
N LEU A 141 7.07 -14.68 -9.13
CA LEU A 141 6.76 -15.26 -10.43
C LEU A 141 7.93 -15.15 -11.43
N ASN A 142 8.84 -14.21 -11.22
CA ASN A 142 10.04 -14.06 -12.04
C ASN A 142 11.23 -14.88 -11.53
N MET A 143 11.13 -15.52 -10.36
CA MET A 143 12.13 -16.47 -9.86
C MET A 143 11.87 -17.84 -10.46
N PHE A 144 12.89 -18.43 -11.06
CA PHE A 144 12.80 -19.77 -11.64
C PHE A 144 14.09 -20.54 -11.43
N TRP A 145 13.99 -21.86 -11.48
CA TRP A 145 15.12 -22.77 -11.34
C TRP A 145 15.94 -22.83 -12.63
N THR A 146 17.25 -22.97 -12.50
CA THR A 146 18.07 -23.52 -13.59
C THR A 146 17.65 -24.95 -13.91
N ASP A 147 18.18 -25.49 -15.01
CA ASP A 147 18.06 -26.91 -15.28
C ASP A 147 18.57 -27.73 -14.07
N PRO A 148 17.85 -28.79 -13.67
CA PRO A 148 18.22 -29.60 -12.53
C PRO A 148 19.46 -30.43 -12.83
N GLU A 149 20.49 -30.28 -11.99
CA GLU A 149 21.71 -31.07 -12.02
C GLU A 149 21.50 -32.35 -11.20
N SER A 150 21.71 -33.50 -11.85
CA SER A 150 21.58 -34.82 -11.24
C SER A 150 22.88 -35.25 -10.58
N HIS A 151 22.83 -35.69 -9.33
CA HIS A 151 23.99 -36.19 -8.59
C HIS A 151 24.00 -37.71 -8.48
N THR A 152 24.91 -38.23 -7.65
CA THR A 152 24.98 -39.65 -7.32
C THR A 152 23.70 -40.13 -6.63
N CYS A 153 23.37 -41.40 -6.84
CA CYS A 153 22.23 -42.00 -6.19
C CYS A 153 22.49 -42.18 -4.68
N THR A 154 21.51 -41.82 -3.86
CA THR A 154 21.62 -41.81 -2.40
C THR A 154 21.11 -43.11 -1.77
N SER A 155 20.10 -43.73 -2.38
CA SER A 155 19.48 -45.01 -1.98
C SER A 155 18.78 -45.68 -3.15
N TYR A 156 18.17 -46.85 -2.93
CA TYR A 156 17.39 -47.56 -3.94
C TYR A 156 16.33 -46.66 -4.56
N GLY A 157 16.41 -46.47 -5.88
CA GLY A 157 15.47 -45.64 -6.63
C GLY A 157 15.50 -44.16 -6.28
N THR A 158 16.49 -43.68 -5.49
CA THR A 158 16.56 -42.28 -5.04
C THR A 158 17.81 -41.58 -5.55
N ARG A 159 17.63 -40.40 -6.13
CA ARG A 159 18.71 -39.53 -6.59
C ARG A 159 18.61 -38.14 -5.97
N GLU A 160 19.77 -37.57 -5.63
CA GLU A 160 19.87 -36.16 -5.25
C GLU A 160 19.93 -35.28 -6.50
N TYR A 161 19.16 -34.20 -6.49
CA TYR A 161 19.16 -33.17 -7.52
C TYR A 161 19.47 -31.83 -6.89
N THR A 162 20.13 -30.96 -7.64
CA THR A 162 20.33 -29.55 -7.26
C THR A 162 20.01 -28.62 -8.41
N ALA A 163 19.62 -27.40 -8.08
CA ALA A 163 19.36 -26.36 -9.05
C ALA A 163 19.55 -25.00 -8.36
N ARG A 164 19.98 -24.01 -9.13
CA ARG A 164 20.14 -22.64 -8.64
C ARG A 164 18.85 -21.86 -8.92
N LEU A 165 18.42 -21.08 -7.94
CA LEU A 165 17.30 -20.15 -8.11
C LEU A 165 17.80 -18.87 -8.77
N LEU A 166 17.29 -18.56 -9.95
CA LEU A 166 17.62 -17.35 -10.71
C LEU A 166 16.67 -16.21 -10.38
N ASN A 167 17.08 -14.99 -10.75
CA ASN A 167 16.33 -13.74 -10.59
C ASN A 167 15.92 -13.41 -9.15
N VAL A 168 16.65 -13.93 -8.17
CA VAL A 168 16.50 -13.54 -6.78
C VAL A 168 17.07 -12.11 -6.61
N PRO A 169 16.28 -11.09 -6.23
CA PRO A 169 16.81 -9.74 -6.05
C PRO A 169 17.89 -9.69 -4.98
N ALA A 170 18.97 -8.94 -5.21
CA ALA A 170 20.12 -8.88 -4.31
C ALA A 170 19.77 -8.36 -2.90
N ASN A 171 18.77 -7.49 -2.79
CA ASN A 171 18.25 -6.93 -1.54
C ASN A 171 17.09 -7.75 -0.93
N TYR A 172 16.72 -8.88 -1.53
CA TYR A 172 15.67 -9.74 -0.99
C TYR A 172 16.19 -10.46 0.26
N ASN A 173 15.50 -10.27 1.39
CA ASN A 173 15.88 -10.87 2.68
C ASN A 173 15.31 -12.28 2.88
N ARG A 174 14.23 -12.64 2.17
CA ARG A 174 13.51 -13.92 2.31
C ARG A 174 13.95 -14.98 1.29
N ARG A 175 15.24 -15.00 0.94
CA ARG A 175 15.79 -15.86 -0.13
C ARG A 175 15.55 -17.35 0.09
N VAL A 176 15.76 -17.82 1.31
CA VAL A 176 15.52 -19.21 1.70
C VAL A 176 14.02 -19.56 1.66
N GLU A 177 13.14 -18.64 2.09
CA GLU A 177 11.70 -18.86 2.03
C GLU A 177 11.19 -18.95 0.58
N ALA A 178 11.70 -18.10 -0.32
CA ALA A 178 11.40 -18.17 -1.74
C ALA A 178 11.86 -19.51 -2.34
N CYS A 179 13.08 -19.94 -2.03
CA CYS A 179 13.60 -21.24 -2.43
C CYS A 179 12.67 -22.39 -2.01
N MET A 180 12.28 -22.47 -0.73
CA MET A 180 11.40 -23.53 -0.23
C MET A 180 9.97 -23.47 -0.79
N ALA A 181 9.53 -22.30 -1.25
CA ALA A 181 8.19 -22.10 -1.82
C ALA A 181 8.11 -22.42 -3.31
N THR A 182 9.20 -22.29 -4.07
CA THR A 182 9.22 -22.46 -5.53
C THR A 182 9.41 -23.93 -5.92
N PRO A 183 8.41 -24.59 -6.51
CA PRO A 183 8.56 -25.97 -6.99
C PRO A 183 9.44 -26.04 -8.25
N ILE A 184 10.10 -27.19 -8.45
CA ILE A 184 10.79 -27.53 -9.70
C ILE A 184 10.06 -28.69 -10.39
N GLN A 185 10.12 -28.75 -11.71
CA GLN A 185 9.65 -29.92 -12.47
C GLN A 185 10.82 -30.83 -12.80
N VAL A 186 10.76 -32.07 -12.33
CA VAL A 186 11.70 -33.14 -12.69
C VAL A 186 10.87 -34.33 -13.16
N HIS A 187 11.20 -34.87 -14.34
CA HIS A 187 10.44 -35.96 -14.98
C HIS A 187 8.94 -35.70 -15.13
N GLY A 188 8.55 -34.43 -15.31
CA GLY A 188 7.14 -34.02 -15.46
C GLY A 188 6.33 -34.01 -14.15
N VAL A 189 6.98 -34.17 -12.99
CA VAL A 189 6.37 -34.08 -11.67
C VAL A 189 6.95 -32.90 -10.91
N GLU A 190 6.09 -32.19 -10.17
CA GLU A 190 6.50 -31.02 -9.37
C GLU A 190 6.98 -31.44 -7.98
N TYR A 191 8.18 -30.98 -7.60
CA TYR A 191 8.78 -31.21 -6.30
C TYR A 191 9.16 -29.90 -5.61
N LYS A 192 8.89 -29.81 -4.31
CA LYS A 192 9.45 -28.76 -3.46
C LYS A 192 10.83 -29.16 -2.96
N PRO A 193 11.77 -28.21 -2.81
CA PRO A 193 13.08 -28.53 -2.26
C PRO A 193 12.95 -29.11 -0.86
N LYS A 194 13.82 -30.08 -0.54
CA LYS A 194 13.96 -30.63 0.80
C LYS A 194 14.74 -29.67 1.71
N ARG A 195 15.73 -28.98 1.12
CA ARG A 195 16.58 -28.00 1.79
C ARG A 195 17.07 -26.95 0.79
N CYS A 196 17.46 -25.80 1.32
CA CYS A 196 17.93 -24.65 0.56
C CYS A 196 19.19 -24.08 1.21
N GLU A 197 20.20 -23.77 0.41
CA GLU A 197 21.46 -23.16 0.84
C GLU A 197 21.58 -21.75 0.24
N ASP A 198 21.86 -20.74 1.07
CA ASP A 198 22.14 -19.37 0.65
C ASP A 198 23.66 -19.15 0.61
N HIS A 199 24.21 -19.11 -0.60
CA HIS A 199 25.63 -18.86 -0.87
C HIS A 199 25.91 -17.40 -1.26
N GLY A 200 25.00 -16.49 -0.91
CA GLY A 200 25.15 -15.06 -1.15
C GLY A 200 24.27 -14.51 -2.29
N PRO A 201 24.61 -13.32 -2.81
CA PRO A 201 23.78 -12.63 -3.80
C PRO A 201 23.59 -13.51 -5.05
N ASN A 202 22.33 -13.76 -5.40
CA ASN A 202 21.91 -14.54 -6.58
C ASN A 202 22.40 -16.00 -6.62
N ASN A 203 22.81 -16.57 -5.48
CA ASN A 203 23.29 -17.94 -5.41
C ASN A 203 22.56 -18.71 -4.31
N VAL A 204 21.29 -18.99 -4.54
CA VAL A 204 20.49 -19.86 -3.68
C VAL A 204 20.36 -21.21 -4.37
N ILE A 205 20.75 -22.28 -3.69
CA ILE A 205 20.74 -23.64 -4.24
C ILE A 205 19.66 -24.45 -3.52
N GLY A 206 18.73 -25.00 -4.29
CA GLY A 206 17.76 -25.97 -3.81
C GLY A 206 18.32 -27.38 -3.93
N HIS A 207 17.94 -28.26 -3.01
CA HIS A 207 18.27 -29.68 -3.05
C HIS A 207 17.01 -30.52 -2.94
N TRP A 208 16.92 -31.56 -3.77
CA TRP A 208 15.82 -32.51 -3.81
C TRP A 208 16.35 -33.93 -3.70
N GLU A 209 15.58 -34.80 -3.06
CA GLU A 209 15.79 -36.25 -3.09
C GLU A 209 14.55 -36.84 -3.78
N ILE A 210 14.72 -37.35 -4.99
CA ILE A 210 13.63 -37.84 -5.83
C ILE A 210 13.71 -39.36 -5.88
N ASP A 211 12.65 -40.03 -5.45
CA ASP A 211 12.54 -41.49 -5.32
C ASP A 211 11.70 -42.15 -6.43
N GLN A 212 11.32 -41.37 -7.45
CA GLN A 212 10.45 -41.80 -8.55
C GLN A 212 11.16 -41.65 -9.90
N ASN A 213 10.91 -42.59 -10.81
CA ASN A 213 11.44 -42.59 -12.17
C ASN A 213 12.98 -42.49 -12.26
N GLU A 214 13.69 -43.10 -11.29
CA GLU A 214 15.16 -43.18 -11.25
C GLU A 214 15.67 -44.60 -11.53
N PRO A 215 15.52 -45.14 -12.76
CA PRO A 215 15.95 -46.50 -13.09
C PRO A 215 17.46 -46.69 -12.93
N GLY A 216 18.25 -45.63 -13.09
CA GLY A 216 19.70 -45.67 -12.87
C GLY A 216 20.11 -45.85 -11.41
N CYS A 217 19.19 -45.69 -10.46
CA CYS A 217 19.41 -45.90 -9.02
C CYS A 217 18.79 -47.20 -8.52
N ALA A 218 18.27 -48.05 -9.40
CA ALA A 218 17.63 -49.31 -9.04
C ALA A 218 18.67 -50.45 -8.91
N SER A 219 19.17 -50.67 -7.70
CA SER A 219 19.88 -51.90 -7.35
C SER A 219 18.94 -53.10 -7.28
N TYR A 220 19.47 -54.31 -7.38
CA TYR A 220 18.67 -55.53 -7.27
C TYR A 220 19.43 -56.66 -6.58
N TRP A 221 18.67 -57.53 -5.92
CA TRP A 221 19.20 -58.75 -5.32
C TRP A 221 19.34 -59.84 -6.39
N ASN A 222 20.56 -60.31 -6.61
CA ASN A 222 20.83 -61.40 -7.54
C ASN A 222 20.68 -62.76 -6.83
N TRP A 223 21.65 -63.67 -6.97
CA TRP A 223 21.61 -65.01 -6.42
C TRP A 223 21.59 -64.98 -4.89
N TYR A 224 21.02 -66.04 -4.31
CA TYR A 224 20.88 -66.20 -2.86
C TYR A 224 21.49 -67.50 -2.36
N LYS A 225 21.91 -67.48 -1.10
CA LYS A 225 22.39 -68.63 -0.34
C LYS A 225 21.59 -68.76 0.95
N ASP A 226 20.95 -69.91 1.10
CA ASP A 226 20.23 -70.26 2.32
C ASP A 226 21.21 -70.72 3.40
N LYS A 227 21.24 -70.02 4.54
CA LYS A 227 22.09 -70.32 5.70
C LYS A 227 21.37 -71.12 6.78
N GLY A 228 20.12 -71.53 6.54
CA GLY A 228 19.33 -72.29 7.49
C GLY A 228 18.77 -71.43 8.63
N CYS A 229 18.34 -72.09 9.70
CA CYS A 229 17.72 -71.43 10.84
C CYS A 229 18.75 -70.66 11.66
N VAL A 230 18.39 -69.46 12.14
CA VAL A 230 19.26 -68.64 12.98
C VAL A 230 19.57 -69.35 14.31
N SER A 231 18.57 -70.01 14.90
CA SER A 231 18.72 -70.86 16.08
C SER A 231 17.56 -71.87 16.15
N PRO A 232 17.71 -72.99 16.89
CA PRO A 232 16.61 -73.95 17.07
C PRO A 232 15.37 -73.27 17.66
N ARG A 233 14.20 -73.51 17.06
CA ARG A 233 12.88 -72.97 17.48
C ARG A 233 12.69 -71.45 17.36
N SER A 234 13.59 -70.69 16.72
CA SER A 234 13.38 -69.24 16.55
C SER A 234 12.32 -68.86 15.52
N GLY A 235 11.97 -69.78 14.62
CA GLY A 235 11.14 -69.50 13.45
C GLY A 235 11.81 -68.58 12.42
N GLN A 236 13.08 -68.21 12.61
CA GLN A 236 13.82 -67.32 11.73
C GLN A 236 14.83 -68.08 10.89
N ARG A 237 14.88 -67.76 9.60
CA ARG A 237 15.82 -68.35 8.63
C ARG A 237 16.69 -67.25 8.05
N ARG A 238 17.99 -67.50 7.99
CA ARG A 238 18.96 -66.56 7.42
C ARG A 238 19.16 -66.87 5.95
N ILE A 239 18.85 -65.89 5.11
CA ILE A 239 19.07 -65.93 3.67
C ILE A 239 20.04 -64.80 3.33
N GLU A 240 21.08 -65.10 2.58
CA GLU A 240 22.06 -64.12 2.10
C GLU A 240 21.88 -63.92 0.61
N HIS A 241 21.84 -62.67 0.15
CA HIS A 241 21.75 -62.33 -1.27
C HIS A 241 22.93 -61.43 -1.66
N TYR A 242 23.38 -61.55 -2.91
CA TYR A 242 24.34 -60.60 -3.47
C TYR A 242 23.59 -59.40 -4.06
N LEU A 243 24.03 -58.19 -3.72
CA LEU A 243 23.43 -56.95 -4.20
C LEU A 243 24.23 -56.43 -5.41
N GLU A 244 23.54 -56.22 -6.53
CA GLU A 244 24.12 -55.74 -7.78
C GLU A 244 23.60 -54.37 -8.20
N ASN A 245 24.25 -53.81 -9.22
CA ASN A 245 23.97 -52.49 -9.78
C ASN A 245 24.09 -51.36 -8.74
N LEU A 246 25.11 -51.45 -7.88
CA LEU A 246 25.48 -50.38 -6.96
C LEU A 246 26.19 -49.25 -7.73
N PRO A 247 25.68 -48.02 -7.67
CA PRO A 247 26.33 -46.88 -8.31
C PRO A 247 27.73 -46.64 -7.73
N TRP A 248 28.68 -46.27 -8.59
CA TRP A 248 30.05 -46.04 -8.14
C TRP A 248 30.13 -44.89 -7.13
N GLY A 249 30.86 -45.10 -6.03
CA GLY A 249 31.00 -44.14 -4.94
C GLY A 249 29.76 -43.97 -4.05
N SER A 250 28.70 -44.75 -4.26
CA SER A 250 27.50 -44.72 -3.42
C SER A 250 27.69 -45.42 -2.08
N ASP A 251 26.82 -45.09 -1.12
CA ASP A 251 26.79 -45.75 0.18
C ASP A 251 26.09 -47.12 0.06
N TRP A 252 26.89 -48.17 -0.17
CA TRP A 252 26.40 -49.53 -0.30
C TRP A 252 25.53 -49.98 0.88
N ARG A 253 25.73 -49.42 2.10
CA ARG A 253 24.91 -49.76 3.27
C ARG A 253 23.50 -49.21 3.14
N LYS A 254 23.36 -47.97 2.66
CA LYS A 254 22.03 -47.38 2.37
C LYS A 254 21.30 -48.18 1.30
N PHE A 255 21.98 -48.53 0.21
CA PHE A 255 21.39 -49.35 -0.84
C PHE A 255 20.95 -50.71 -0.31
N CYS A 256 21.80 -51.38 0.45
CA CYS A 256 21.47 -52.68 1.05
C CYS A 256 20.26 -52.61 1.99
N ALA A 257 20.12 -51.53 2.75
CA ALA A 257 18.99 -51.31 3.66
C ALA A 257 17.69 -50.86 2.95
N THR A 258 17.75 -50.38 1.71
CA THR A 258 16.60 -49.79 1.00
C THR A 258 16.19 -50.54 -0.27
N THR A 259 17.01 -51.49 -0.74
CA THR A 259 16.69 -52.29 -1.92
C THR A 259 15.62 -53.34 -1.56
N PRO A 260 14.42 -53.28 -2.12
CA PRO A 260 13.38 -54.23 -1.78
C PRO A 260 13.70 -55.63 -2.31
N ALA A 261 13.31 -56.66 -1.56
CA ALA A 261 13.42 -58.05 -1.96
C ALA A 261 12.03 -58.71 -1.95
N ASN A 262 11.68 -59.39 -3.02
CA ASN A 262 10.51 -60.27 -3.06
C ASN A 262 11.00 -61.72 -3.02
N PHE A 263 10.71 -62.44 -1.94
CA PHE A 263 11.17 -63.81 -1.76
C PHE A 263 10.05 -64.71 -1.23
N ARG A 264 9.73 -65.79 -1.96
CA ARG A 264 8.68 -66.76 -1.61
C ARG A 264 7.32 -66.12 -1.25
N GLY A 265 6.93 -65.09 -2.00
CA GLY A 265 5.67 -64.37 -1.76
C GLY A 265 5.71 -63.37 -0.58
N MET A 266 6.86 -63.19 0.06
CA MET A 266 7.08 -62.17 1.08
C MET A 266 7.79 -60.96 0.48
N HIS A 267 7.38 -59.77 0.88
CA HIS A 267 8.01 -58.50 0.51
C HIS A 267 8.85 -57.97 1.67
N PHE A 268 10.09 -57.61 1.39
CA PHE A 268 11.01 -56.99 2.33
C PHE A 268 11.42 -55.63 1.77
N MET A 269 11.36 -54.58 2.60
CA MET A 269 11.77 -53.22 2.21
C MET A 269 13.29 -53.10 2.00
N GLY A 270 14.06 -54.03 2.55
CA GLY A 270 15.53 -53.99 2.57
C GLY A 270 16.11 -55.17 3.34
N ALA A 271 17.43 -55.31 3.30
CA ALA A 271 18.12 -56.32 4.09
C ALA A 271 18.19 -55.94 5.57
N GLN A 272 18.07 -56.94 6.45
CA GLN A 272 18.20 -56.75 7.90
C GLN A 272 19.65 -56.50 8.33
N PHE A 273 20.62 -57.07 7.62
CA PHE A 273 22.04 -56.93 7.89
C PHE A 273 22.81 -56.95 6.57
N CYS A 274 23.89 -56.19 6.52
CA CYS A 274 24.66 -55.94 5.30
C CYS A 274 26.15 -55.97 5.64
N TYR A 275 26.97 -56.57 4.78
CA TYR A 275 28.41 -56.66 4.96
C TYR A 275 29.10 -56.76 3.59
N GLN A 276 30.35 -56.31 3.54
CA GLN A 276 31.19 -56.31 2.34
C GLN A 276 32.34 -57.30 2.58
N TRP A 277 32.61 -58.16 1.60
CA TRP A 277 33.72 -59.12 1.62
C TRP A 277 34.99 -58.49 1.08
#